data_AF-A0A7M2AHC6-F1
#
_entry.id   AF-A0A7M2AHC6-F1
#
_cell.length_a   1.000
_cell.length_b   1.000
_cell.length_c   1.000
_cell.angle_alpha   90.00
_cell.angle_beta   90.00
_cell.angle_gamma   90.00
#
_symmetry.space_group_name_H-M   'P 1'
#
loop_
_entity.id
_entity.type
_entity.pdbx_description
1 polymer ?
#
loop_
_entity_poly.entity_id
_entity_poly.type
_entity_poly.pdbx_seq_one_letter_code
_entity_poly.pdbx_strand_id
1 'polypeptide(L)'
;MEGTEGTGKEYSISNDKTLVGENEQYTNGRKNKLKPNISYKTGEYDYFYETDGNSRITKFETDSLQLTKRTGRLSHSRNTPGKIKGKDEAGHLAGDRFGGSPKVDNLVSQLSEVNQKKFKKLENKWAVALKEKPPKKVTVEIEIVYSGNNMRPDKFIVKYTIDGKPGSAEFKNF
;
A
#
# COMPACT_ATOMS: atom_id res chain seq x y z
N MET A 1 12.70 6.67 32.69
CA MET A 1 12.80 5.62 31.66
C MET A 1 11.45 4.94 31.62
N GLU A 2 10.68 5.13 30.57
CA GLU A 2 9.48 4.34 30.30
C GLU A 2 9.54 4.00 28.82
N GLY A 3 9.95 2.77 28.54
CA GLY A 3 9.92 2.19 27.21
C GLY A 3 8.49 1.74 26.94
N THR A 4 7.83 2.40 25.98
CA THR A 4 6.59 1.88 25.41
C THR A 4 6.95 0.71 24.50
N GLU A 5 6.69 -0.51 24.96
CA GLU A 5 6.72 -1.73 24.16
C GLU A 5 5.69 -1.61 23.03
N GLY A 6 6.19 -1.40 21.80
CA GLY A 6 5.39 -1.54 20.60
C GLY A 6 5.11 -3.02 20.38
N THR A 7 3.93 -3.49 20.79
CA THR A 7 3.41 -4.81 20.43
C THR A 7 3.07 -4.80 18.93
N GLY A 8 4.09 -4.97 18.09
CA GLY A 8 3.90 -5.19 16.66
C GLY A 8 3.27 -6.56 16.45
N LYS A 9 2.11 -6.61 15.79
CA LYS A 9 1.55 -7.86 15.30
C LYS A 9 2.58 -8.50 14.37
N GLU A 10 2.84 -9.79 14.54
CA GLU A 10 3.50 -10.56 13.49
C GLU A 10 2.56 -10.56 12.28
N TYR A 11 2.97 -9.88 11.21
CA TYR A 11 2.28 -10.01 9.93
C TYR A 11 2.32 -11.50 9.58
N SER A 12 1.16 -12.05 9.23
CA SER A 12 1.05 -13.43 8.77
C SER A 12 1.74 -13.50 7.41
N ILE A 13 3.05 -13.71 7.41
CA ILE A 13 3.85 -13.96 6.23
C ILE A 13 3.34 -15.28 5.67
N SER A 14 2.90 -15.30 4.40
CA SER A 14 2.61 -16.58 3.77
C SER A 14 3.87 -17.45 3.86
N ASN A 15 3.76 -18.69 4.35
CA ASN A 15 4.90 -19.59 4.67
C ASN A 15 5.95 -19.75 3.54
N ASP A 16 5.64 -19.33 2.31
CA ASP A 16 6.49 -19.43 1.12
C ASP A 16 7.27 -18.14 0.77
N LYS A 17 7.14 -17.04 1.54
CA LYS A 17 7.76 -15.74 1.22
C LYS A 17 8.84 -15.33 2.23
N THR A 18 9.99 -14.92 1.72
CA THR A 18 11.08 -14.38 2.55
C THR A 18 10.86 -12.89 2.80
N LEU A 19 10.90 -12.46 4.08
CA LEU A 19 11.00 -11.05 4.43
C LEU A 19 12.40 -10.53 4.11
N VAL A 20 12.51 -9.56 3.19
CA VAL A 20 13.80 -8.98 2.78
C VAL A 20 14.10 -7.68 3.52
N GLY A 21 15.39 -7.31 3.57
CA GLY A 21 15.84 -6.08 4.20
C GLY A 21 15.41 -4.81 3.47
N GLU A 22 15.67 -3.66 4.09
CA GLU A 22 15.35 -2.36 3.51
C GLU A 22 16.06 -2.19 2.16
N ASN A 23 15.33 -1.75 1.14
CA ASN A 23 15.82 -1.57 -0.24
C ASN A 23 16.22 -2.87 -0.98
N GLU A 24 16.08 -4.04 -0.35
CA GLU A 24 16.37 -5.32 -0.99
C GLU A 24 15.19 -5.87 -1.79
N GLN A 25 14.02 -5.23 -1.76
CA GLN A 25 12.83 -5.62 -2.52
C GLN A 25 12.97 -5.44 -4.02
N TYR A 26 14.02 -4.77 -4.49
CA TYR A 26 14.23 -4.46 -5.90
C TYR A 26 15.18 -5.44 -6.59
N THR A 27 14.96 -5.71 -7.87
CA THR A 27 15.87 -6.52 -8.69
C THR A 27 16.99 -5.70 -9.34
N ASN A 28 16.96 -4.37 -9.21
CA ASN A 28 17.91 -3.49 -9.87
C ASN A 28 18.18 -2.19 -9.09
N GLY A 29 19.33 -1.56 -9.36
CA GLY A 29 19.70 -0.29 -8.72
C GLY A 29 18.80 0.90 -9.10
N ARG A 30 18.10 0.82 -10.24
CA ARG A 30 17.08 1.82 -10.64
C ARG A 30 15.82 1.78 -9.79
N LYS A 31 15.64 0.73 -8.96
CA LYS A 31 14.51 0.54 -8.05
C LYS A 31 13.15 0.69 -8.74
N ASN A 32 13.03 0.15 -9.95
CA ASN A 32 11.80 0.20 -10.76
C ASN A 32 11.21 -1.19 -11.07
N LYS A 33 11.77 -2.24 -10.48
CA LYS A 33 11.28 -3.62 -10.58
C LYS A 33 11.44 -4.35 -9.25
N LEU A 34 10.38 -5.04 -8.80
CA LEU A 34 10.36 -5.80 -7.55
C LEU A 34 10.84 -7.23 -7.75
N LYS A 35 11.38 -7.84 -6.69
CA LYS A 35 11.63 -9.29 -6.63
C LYS A 35 10.30 -10.04 -6.50
N PRO A 36 10.20 -11.25 -7.07
CA PRO A 36 9.02 -12.10 -6.91
C PRO A 36 9.05 -12.82 -5.55
N ASN A 37 7.87 -13.24 -5.06
CA ASN A 37 7.70 -14.08 -3.87
C ASN A 37 8.46 -13.59 -2.62
N ILE A 38 8.38 -12.30 -2.34
CA ILE A 38 8.98 -11.71 -1.13
C ILE A 38 7.95 -10.96 -0.31
N SER A 39 8.27 -10.77 0.96
CA SER A 39 7.63 -9.79 1.81
C SER A 39 8.63 -8.66 2.11
N TYR A 40 8.17 -7.43 2.26
CA TYR A 40 9.04 -6.29 2.54
C TYR A 40 8.30 -5.20 3.31
N LYS A 41 9.06 -4.26 3.86
CA LYS A 41 8.53 -3.03 4.45
C LYS A 41 9.00 -1.81 3.67
N THR A 42 8.13 -0.82 3.50
CA THR A 42 8.48 0.44 2.83
C THR A 42 7.56 1.59 3.27
N GLY A 43 7.93 2.81 2.90
CA GLY A 43 7.29 4.04 3.34
C GLY A 43 7.87 4.58 4.65
N GLU A 44 7.40 5.74 5.07
CA GLU A 44 7.86 6.47 6.27
C GLU A 44 7.66 5.68 7.57
N TYR A 45 6.71 4.73 7.57
CA TYR A 45 6.27 3.99 8.76
C TYR A 45 6.38 2.47 8.59
N ASP A 46 7.25 1.99 7.70
CA ASP A 46 7.55 0.57 7.49
C ASP A 46 6.31 -0.32 7.29
N TYR A 47 5.42 0.13 6.42
CA TYR A 47 4.22 -0.64 6.08
C TYR A 47 4.58 -1.93 5.35
N PHE A 48 3.82 -2.98 5.62
CA PHE A 48 4.08 -4.32 5.12
C PHE A 48 3.46 -4.55 3.74
N TYR A 49 4.20 -5.23 2.87
CA TYR A 49 3.75 -5.61 1.54
C TYR A 49 4.25 -7.00 1.18
N GLU A 50 3.60 -7.60 0.19
CA GLU A 50 4.04 -8.85 -0.42
C GLU A 50 3.97 -8.81 -1.95
N THR A 51 4.86 -9.56 -2.60
CA THR A 51 4.79 -9.85 -4.04
C THR A 51 4.44 -11.29 -4.34
N ASP A 52 3.94 -11.54 -5.55
CA ASP A 52 3.78 -12.88 -6.11
C ASP A 52 4.94 -13.29 -7.04
N GLY A 53 4.81 -14.45 -7.68
CA GLY A 53 5.80 -15.01 -8.60
C GLY A 53 6.06 -14.15 -9.85
N ASN A 54 5.16 -13.21 -10.17
CA ASN A 54 5.27 -12.31 -11.30
C ASN A 54 5.81 -10.93 -10.88
N SER A 55 6.31 -10.80 -9.64
CA SER A 55 6.77 -9.53 -9.05
C SER A 55 5.65 -8.47 -8.92
N ARG A 56 4.40 -8.89 -8.76
CA ARG A 56 3.24 -7.98 -8.57
C ARG A 56 2.95 -7.84 -7.09
N ILE A 57 2.65 -6.62 -6.63
CA ILE A 57 2.23 -6.40 -5.24
C ILE A 57 0.87 -7.04 -5.04
N THR A 58 0.76 -8.00 -4.13
CA THR A 58 -0.49 -8.72 -3.82
C THR A 58 -1.12 -8.27 -2.52
N LYS A 59 -0.34 -7.67 -1.62
CA LYS A 59 -0.80 -7.24 -0.30
C LYS A 59 -0.14 -5.92 0.13
N PHE A 60 -0.93 -5.09 0.80
CA PHE A 60 -0.49 -3.98 1.65
C PHE A 60 -1.22 -4.12 2.99
N GLU A 61 -0.49 -4.10 4.11
CA GLU A 61 -1.07 -4.22 5.45
C GLU A 61 -0.38 -3.28 6.45
N THR A 62 -1.18 -2.68 7.34
CA THR A 62 -0.71 -1.98 8.53
C THR A 62 -1.76 -1.99 9.62
N ASP A 63 -1.34 -2.20 10.87
CA ASP A 63 -2.21 -2.03 12.04
C ASP A 63 -2.19 -0.60 12.60
N SER A 64 -1.39 0.28 12.00
CA SER A 64 -1.22 1.66 12.43
C SER A 64 -0.91 2.56 11.24
N LEU A 65 -1.94 2.87 10.46
CA LEU A 65 -1.86 3.91 9.44
C LEU A 65 -1.61 5.26 10.14
N GLN A 66 -0.68 6.05 9.62
CA GLN A 66 -0.25 7.29 10.23
C GLN A 66 -0.25 8.41 9.20
N LEU A 67 -0.45 9.65 9.63
CA LEU A 67 -0.25 10.81 8.76
C LEU A 67 1.24 11.11 8.66
N THR A 68 1.72 11.36 7.43
CA THR A 68 3.10 11.78 7.20
C THR A 68 3.47 13.03 8.01
N LYS A 69 4.71 13.11 8.48
CA LYS A 69 5.26 14.32 9.11
C LYS A 69 5.81 15.33 8.08
N ARG A 70 5.82 14.95 6.80
CA ARG A 70 6.36 15.78 5.71
C ARG A 70 5.43 16.96 5.42
N THR A 71 6.02 18.10 5.09
CA THR A 71 5.30 19.33 4.75
C THR A 71 4.93 19.44 3.27
N GLY A 72 5.49 18.58 2.41
CA GLY A 72 5.29 18.59 0.96
C GLY A 72 5.21 17.18 0.36
N ARG A 73 4.58 17.11 -0.81
CA ARG A 73 4.40 15.86 -1.57
C ARG A 73 5.70 15.46 -2.28
N LEU A 74 6.03 14.17 -2.28
CA LEU A 74 7.15 13.67 -3.08
C LEU A 74 6.79 13.50 -4.56
N SER A 75 7.78 13.72 -5.41
CA SER A 75 7.73 13.23 -6.80
C SER A 75 7.74 11.71 -6.78
N HIS A 76 6.86 11.10 -7.57
CA HIS A 76 6.70 9.65 -7.63
C HIS A 76 6.93 9.08 -9.02
N SER A 77 7.21 7.78 -9.04
CA SER A 77 7.35 7.01 -10.28
C SER A 77 6.04 7.08 -11.07
N ARG A 78 6.13 7.48 -12.34
CA ARG A 78 4.96 7.66 -13.22
C ARG A 78 4.53 6.38 -13.94
N ASN A 79 5.46 5.43 -14.07
CA ASN A 79 5.29 4.22 -14.87
C ASN A 79 5.22 3.00 -13.95
N THR A 80 4.03 2.46 -13.79
CA THR A 80 3.77 1.20 -13.07
C THR A 80 3.66 0.05 -14.06
N PRO A 81 3.98 -1.19 -13.66
CA PRO A 81 3.81 -2.36 -14.52
C PRO A 81 2.35 -2.53 -14.95
N GLY A 82 2.11 -2.74 -16.25
CA GLY A 82 0.76 -2.93 -16.81
C GLY A 82 -0.04 -1.64 -17.08
N LYS A 83 0.56 -0.46 -16.91
CA LYS A 83 -0.15 0.82 -17.02
C LYS A 83 -0.68 1.08 -18.43
N ILE A 84 -1.98 1.35 -18.55
CA ILE A 84 -2.62 1.79 -19.79
C ILE A 84 -2.61 3.32 -19.86
N LYS A 85 -1.83 3.87 -20.80
CA LYS A 85 -1.72 5.32 -21.00
C LYS A 85 -3.10 5.94 -21.31
N GLY A 86 -3.41 7.05 -20.64
CA GLY A 86 -4.68 7.76 -20.80
C GLY A 86 -5.87 7.15 -20.04
N LYS A 87 -5.72 5.96 -19.45
CA LYS A 87 -6.74 5.33 -18.59
C LYS A 87 -6.30 5.19 -17.15
N ASP A 88 -5.03 4.84 -16.93
CA ASP A 88 -4.49 4.54 -15.61
C ASP A 88 -3.56 5.63 -15.09
N GLU A 89 -3.53 5.72 -13.76
CA GLU A 89 -2.55 6.45 -12.98
C GLU A 89 -1.60 5.49 -12.25
N ALA A 90 -0.50 6.05 -11.74
CA ALA A 90 0.35 5.35 -10.77
C ALA A 90 -0.32 5.52 -9.40
N GLY A 91 -1.28 4.63 -9.10
CA GLY A 91 -2.08 4.66 -7.88
C GLY A 91 -1.24 4.20 -6.69
N HIS A 92 -1.28 4.97 -5.61
CA HIS A 92 -0.65 4.59 -4.34
C HIS A 92 -1.55 3.60 -3.59
N LEU A 93 -0.96 2.59 -2.95
CA LEU A 93 -1.69 1.73 -1.99
C LEU A 93 -1.78 2.43 -0.63
N ALA A 94 -0.65 2.89 -0.11
CA ALA A 94 -0.60 3.91 0.93
C ALA A 94 -0.36 5.28 0.27
N GLY A 95 -1.34 6.18 0.35
CA GLY A 95 -1.20 7.54 -0.18
C GLY A 95 -0.02 8.30 0.42
N ASP A 96 0.51 9.28 -0.33
CA ASP A 96 1.62 10.14 0.12
C ASP A 96 1.35 10.83 1.48
N ARG A 97 0.09 11.20 1.74
CA ARG A 97 -0.35 11.75 3.03
C ARG A 97 -0.18 10.79 4.21
N PHE A 98 -0.02 9.49 3.94
CA PHE A 98 0.22 8.46 4.94
C PHE A 98 1.68 8.01 4.96
N GLY A 99 2.58 8.72 4.29
CA GLY A 99 3.99 8.34 4.24
C GLY A 99 4.29 7.18 3.29
N GLY A 100 3.37 6.85 2.37
CA GLY A 100 3.63 5.82 1.37
C GLY A 100 4.85 6.12 0.50
N SER A 101 5.58 5.08 0.12
CA SER A 101 6.73 5.20 -0.78
C SER A 101 6.31 5.76 -2.15
N PRO A 102 7.10 6.68 -2.75
CA PRO A 102 6.84 7.20 -4.09
C PRO A 102 7.36 6.28 -5.22
N LYS A 103 7.80 5.06 -4.90
CA LYS A 103 8.41 4.11 -5.84
C LYS A 103 7.47 2.93 -6.14
N VAL A 104 7.89 2.08 -7.09
CA VAL A 104 7.07 0.94 -7.57
C VAL A 104 6.73 -0.09 -6.48
N ASP A 105 7.35 0.00 -5.31
CA ASP A 105 7.07 -0.85 -4.13
C ASP A 105 5.79 -0.45 -3.37
N ASN A 106 5.12 0.63 -3.77
CA ASN A 106 3.83 1.07 -3.22
C ASN A 106 2.88 1.56 -4.34
N LEU A 107 3.22 1.31 -5.61
CA LEU A 107 2.48 1.84 -6.76
C LEU A 107 1.99 0.73 -7.68
N VAL A 108 0.73 0.83 -8.09
CA VAL A 108 0.08 -0.07 -9.03
C VAL A 108 -0.56 0.70 -10.19
N SER A 109 -0.83 0.03 -11.31
CA SER A 109 -1.60 0.60 -12.41
C SER A 109 -3.08 0.62 -12.04
N GLN A 110 -3.63 1.81 -11.84
CA GLN A 110 -4.97 1.99 -11.32
C GLN A 110 -5.79 2.89 -12.22
N LEU A 111 -7.01 2.48 -12.57
CA LEU A 111 -7.94 3.27 -13.34
C LEU A 111 -8.13 4.64 -12.66
N SER A 112 -8.06 5.72 -13.43
CA SER A 112 -8.13 7.10 -12.89
C SER A 112 -9.35 7.33 -12.00
N GLU A 113 -10.51 6.76 -12.37
CA GLU A 113 -11.71 6.89 -11.54
C GLU A 113 -11.60 6.16 -10.20
N VAL A 114 -10.98 4.98 -10.19
CA VAL A 114 -10.75 4.22 -8.96
C VAL A 114 -9.80 4.99 -8.04
N ASN A 115 -8.69 5.52 -8.58
CA ASN A 115 -7.72 6.30 -7.82
C ASN A 115 -8.32 7.60 -7.28
N GLN A 116 -8.83 8.45 -8.18
CA GLN A 116 -9.19 9.83 -7.86
C GLN A 116 -10.52 9.97 -7.11
N LYS A 117 -11.42 8.98 -7.22
CA LYS A 117 -12.73 9.02 -6.54
C LYS A 117 -12.83 8.00 -5.42
N LYS A 118 -12.68 6.71 -5.74
CA LYS A 118 -13.01 5.62 -4.81
C LYS A 118 -11.98 5.50 -3.68
N PHE A 119 -10.69 5.36 -4.04
CA PHE A 119 -9.59 5.37 -3.06
C PHE A 119 -9.55 6.68 -2.30
N LYS A 120 -9.58 7.83 -3.01
CA LYS A 120 -9.61 9.15 -2.38
C LYS A 120 -10.69 9.30 -1.29
N LYS A 121 -11.87 8.73 -1.48
CA LYS A 121 -12.95 8.74 -0.48
C LYS A 121 -12.58 7.98 0.79
N LEU A 122 -12.00 6.77 0.66
CA LEU A 122 -11.52 5.99 1.81
C LEU A 122 -10.35 6.69 2.50
N GLU A 123 -9.36 7.15 1.73
CA GLU A 123 -8.21 7.87 2.27
C GLU A 123 -8.63 9.14 3.02
N ASN A 124 -9.62 9.89 2.52
CA ASN A 124 -10.16 11.04 3.23
C ASN A 124 -10.82 10.62 4.55
N LYS A 125 -11.59 9.52 4.57
CA LYS A 125 -12.21 8.99 5.78
C LYS A 125 -11.17 8.62 6.83
N TRP A 126 -10.12 7.90 6.44
CA TRP A 126 -9.03 7.53 7.34
C TRP A 126 -8.26 8.76 7.84
N ALA A 127 -7.97 9.71 6.96
CA ALA A 127 -7.28 10.94 7.33
C ALA A 127 -8.08 11.81 8.32
N VAL A 128 -9.42 11.84 8.21
CA VAL A 128 -10.27 12.52 9.19
C VAL A 128 -10.15 11.84 10.56
N ALA A 129 -10.28 10.51 10.60
CA ALA A 129 -10.18 9.76 11.85
C ALA A 129 -8.82 9.95 12.56
N LEU A 130 -7.73 9.95 11.79
CA LEU A 130 -6.38 10.18 12.30
C LEU A 130 -6.14 11.62 12.80
N LYS A 131 -6.99 12.59 12.43
CA LYS A 131 -6.91 14.00 12.87
C LYS A 131 -7.80 14.32 14.06
N GLU A 132 -8.61 13.38 14.53
CA GLU A 132 -9.44 13.58 15.72
C GLU A 132 -8.59 13.78 16.97
N LYS A 133 -9.23 14.22 18.07
CA LYS A 133 -8.58 14.46 19.36
C LYS A 133 -9.34 13.70 20.46
N PRO A 134 -8.81 12.58 20.97
CA PRO A 134 -7.55 11.92 20.57
C PRO A 134 -7.62 11.31 19.15
N PRO A 135 -6.47 11.12 18.46
CA PRO A 135 -6.43 10.44 17.17
C PRO A 135 -6.98 9.02 17.26
N LYS A 136 -7.80 8.63 16.27
CA LYS A 136 -8.31 7.26 16.19
C LYS A 136 -7.28 6.31 15.61
N LYS A 137 -7.28 5.05 16.05
CA LYS A 137 -6.47 3.99 15.47
C LYS A 137 -7.08 3.53 14.16
N VAL A 138 -6.30 3.51 13.08
CA VAL A 138 -6.72 3.00 11.77
C VAL A 138 -5.84 1.81 11.36
N THR A 139 -6.47 0.66 11.12
CA THR A 139 -5.82 -0.50 10.50
C THR A 139 -6.26 -0.60 9.04
N VAL A 140 -5.39 -1.05 8.14
CA VAL A 140 -5.71 -1.23 6.72
C VAL A 140 -5.07 -2.51 6.20
N GLU A 141 -5.84 -3.27 5.45
CA GLU A 141 -5.40 -4.39 4.64
C GLU A 141 -5.97 -4.22 3.24
N ILE A 142 -5.12 -4.26 2.22
CA ILE A 142 -5.52 -4.24 0.82
C ILE A 142 -4.95 -5.47 0.15
N GLU A 143 -5.85 -6.31 -0.37
CA GLU A 143 -5.53 -7.40 -1.26
C GLU A 143 -5.68 -6.91 -2.71
N ILE A 144 -4.66 -7.16 -3.52
CA ILE A 144 -4.60 -6.76 -4.93
C ILE A 144 -4.72 -8.02 -5.78
N VAL A 145 -5.81 -8.10 -6.57
CA VAL A 145 -6.18 -9.30 -7.31
C VAL A 145 -5.88 -9.12 -8.79
N TYR A 146 -5.29 -10.14 -9.40
CA TYR A 146 -4.87 -10.17 -10.80
C TYR A 146 -5.43 -11.41 -11.51
N SER A 147 -5.60 -11.33 -12.84
CA SER A 147 -5.91 -12.46 -13.70
C SER A 147 -4.68 -12.92 -14.49
N GLY A 148 -4.44 -14.23 -14.47
CA GLY A 148 -3.33 -14.87 -15.19
C GLY A 148 -2.00 -14.14 -14.96
N ASN A 149 -1.33 -13.81 -16.06
CA ASN A 149 -0.03 -13.11 -16.06
C ASN A 149 -0.15 -11.59 -16.23
N ASN A 150 -1.35 -11.01 -16.09
CA ASN A 150 -1.51 -9.56 -16.26
C ASN A 150 -0.81 -8.78 -15.14
N MET A 151 -0.07 -7.73 -15.51
CA MET A 151 0.64 -6.86 -14.56
C MET A 151 -0.27 -5.76 -13.98
N ARG A 152 -1.41 -5.51 -14.62
CA ARG A 152 -2.42 -4.57 -14.16
C ARG A 152 -3.44 -5.30 -13.26
N PRO A 153 -3.73 -4.80 -12.05
CA PRO A 153 -4.75 -5.37 -11.18
C PRO A 153 -6.14 -5.37 -11.83
N ASP A 154 -6.95 -6.38 -11.53
CA ASP A 154 -8.36 -6.44 -11.91
C ASP A 154 -9.25 -5.83 -10.84
N LYS A 155 -8.89 -6.00 -9.57
CA LYS A 155 -9.63 -5.42 -8.45
C LYS A 155 -8.78 -5.26 -7.18
N PHE A 156 -9.31 -4.46 -6.27
CA PHE A 156 -8.78 -4.23 -4.94
C PHE A 156 -9.83 -4.62 -3.91
N ILE A 157 -9.45 -5.42 -2.91
CA ILE A 157 -10.30 -5.75 -1.77
C ILE A 157 -9.69 -5.04 -0.56
N VAL A 158 -10.39 -4.04 -0.04
CA VAL A 158 -9.93 -3.21 1.08
C VAL A 158 -10.71 -3.59 2.32
N LYS A 159 -9.99 -3.92 3.40
CA LYS A 159 -10.52 -4.09 4.75
C LYS A 159 -9.81 -3.09 5.66
N TYR A 160 -10.54 -2.47 6.57
CA TYR A 160 -9.96 -1.53 7.51
C TYR A 160 -10.76 -1.49 8.80
N THR A 161 -10.14 -1.00 9.87
CA THR A 161 -10.87 -0.63 11.09
C THR A 161 -10.57 0.81 11.47
N ILE A 162 -11.51 1.47 12.14
CA ILE A 162 -11.32 2.77 12.80
C ILE A 162 -11.77 2.60 14.25
N ASP A 163 -10.84 2.64 15.19
CA ASP A 163 -11.05 2.27 16.61
C ASP A 163 -11.78 0.94 16.75
N GLY A 164 -11.31 -0.08 16.01
CA GLY A 164 -11.90 -1.42 16.01
C GLY A 164 -13.22 -1.55 15.25
N LYS A 165 -13.84 -0.46 14.78
CA LYS A 165 -15.06 -0.53 13.97
C LYS A 165 -14.71 -0.91 12.53
N PRO A 166 -15.19 -2.06 12.01
CA PRO A 166 -14.78 -2.55 10.71
C PRO A 166 -15.43 -1.77 9.56
N GLY A 167 -14.72 -1.72 8.44
CA GLY A 167 -15.23 -1.29 7.15
C GLY A 167 -14.54 -2.05 6.03
N SER A 168 -15.20 -2.12 4.88
CA SER A 168 -14.65 -2.74 3.69
C SER A 168 -15.08 -2.02 2.42
N ALA A 169 -14.34 -2.27 1.34
CA ALA A 169 -14.73 -1.88 -0.01
C ALA A 169 -14.13 -2.85 -1.03
N GLU A 170 -14.81 -3.04 -2.15
CA GLU A 170 -14.24 -3.69 -3.32
C GLU A 170 -14.24 -2.71 -4.50
N PHE A 171 -13.10 -2.60 -5.18
CA PHE A 171 -12.95 -1.74 -6.35
C PHE A 171 -12.52 -2.55 -7.56
N LYS A 172 -13.42 -2.69 -8.52
CA LYS A 172 -13.11 -3.17 -9.86
C LYS A 172 -12.28 -2.13 -10.61
N ASN A 173 -11.27 -2.60 -11.33
CA ASN A 173 -10.26 -1.79 -12.00
C ASN A 173 -10.32 -1.91 -13.53
N PHE A 174 -11.44 -2.30 -14.15
CA PHE A 174 -11.55 -2.43 -15.61
C PHE A 174 -12.19 -1.20 -16.27
#